data_AF-A0A1Z8NBH8-F1
#
_entry.id   AF-A0A1Z8NBH8-F1
#
_cell.length_a   1.000
_cell.length_b   1.000
_cell.length_c   1.000
_cell.angle_alpha   90.00
_cell.angle_beta   90.00
_cell.angle_gamma   90.00
#
_symmetry.space_group_name_H-M   'P 1'
#
loop_
_entity.id
_entity.type
_entity.pdbx_description
1 polymer ?
#
loop_
_entity_poly.entity_id
_entity_poly.type
_entity_poly.pdbx_seq_one_letter_code
_entity_poly.pdbx_strand_id
1 'polypeptide(L)'
;MNNSKPTSDLEKFESIWPSYWLEDDFRSKTLSQIIKDFWLSGIILNLEDLQKYKTLDSLADYLNKTIRDNPRPQLLYIVDLKEKSYDNMGLAIIQRIAYKVFLRKHFSGQ
;
A
#
# COMPACT_ATOMS: atom_id res chain seq x y z
N MET A 1 3.76 15.80 -34.75
CA MET A 1 4.25 16.08 -33.38
C MET A 1 3.51 15.15 -32.44
N ASN A 2 4.25 14.33 -31.67
CA ASN A 2 3.69 13.27 -30.83
C ASN A 2 2.81 13.87 -29.71
N ASN A 3 1.52 13.54 -29.74
CA ASN A 3 0.62 13.73 -28.61
C ASN A 3 0.89 12.63 -27.57
N SER A 4 1.96 12.78 -26.79
CA SER A 4 2.13 11.98 -25.58
C SER A 4 1.14 12.52 -24.55
N LYS A 5 -0.01 11.83 -24.38
CA LYS A 5 -0.91 12.06 -23.24
C LYS A 5 -0.07 12.05 -21.95
N PRO A 6 -0.35 12.91 -20.97
CA PRO A 6 0.24 12.73 -19.65
C PRO A 6 -0.18 11.35 -19.14
N THR A 7 0.77 10.43 -18.99
CA THR A 7 0.58 9.19 -18.24
C THR A 7 0.07 9.59 -16.88
N SER A 8 -1.06 9.01 -16.48
CA SER A 8 -1.64 9.27 -15.16
C SER A 8 -0.60 8.95 -14.09
N ASP A 9 -0.60 9.67 -12.97
CA ASP A 9 0.37 9.41 -11.89
C ASP A 9 0.26 7.98 -11.35
N LEU A 10 -0.90 7.34 -11.53
CA LEU A 10 -1.14 5.94 -11.27
C LEU A 10 -0.32 5.03 -12.21
N GLU A 11 -0.36 5.24 -13.53
CA GLU A 11 0.43 4.46 -14.50
C GLU A 11 1.94 4.63 -14.26
N LYS A 12 2.38 5.85 -13.91
CA LYS A 12 3.77 6.09 -13.51
C LYS A 12 4.12 5.30 -12.26
N PHE A 13 3.28 5.37 -11.24
CA PHE A 13 3.48 4.63 -9.99
C PHE A 13 3.52 3.12 -10.24
N GLU A 14 2.55 2.55 -10.96
CA GLU A 14 2.46 1.10 -11.23
C GLU A 14 3.71 0.54 -11.88
N SER A 15 4.34 1.29 -12.78
CA SER A 15 5.57 0.86 -13.46
C SER A 15 6.84 0.91 -12.60
N ILE A 16 6.87 1.71 -11.53
CA ILE A 16 8.12 1.99 -10.78
C ILE A 16 8.08 1.57 -9.30
N TRP A 17 6.90 1.49 -8.69
CA TRP A 17 6.80 1.29 -7.23
C TRP A 17 7.42 0.00 -6.69
N PRO A 18 7.49 -1.14 -7.41
CA PRO A 18 8.19 -2.31 -6.90
C PRO A 18 9.68 -2.04 -6.66
N SER A 19 10.30 -1.16 -7.46
CA SER A 19 11.67 -0.71 -7.23
C SER A 19 11.77 0.22 -6.01
N TYR A 20 10.81 1.11 -5.80
CA TYR A 20 10.75 1.94 -4.58
C TYR A 20 10.61 1.11 -3.31
N TRP A 21 10.00 -0.07 -3.36
CA TRP A 21 9.90 -0.97 -2.21
C TRP A 21 11.27 -1.43 -1.68
N LEU A 22 12.30 -1.42 -2.52
CA LEU A 22 13.68 -1.73 -2.15
C LEU A 22 14.37 -0.56 -1.43
N GLU A 23 13.80 0.65 -1.46
CA GLU A 23 14.30 1.80 -0.70
C GLU A 23 13.81 1.73 0.75
N ASP A 24 14.73 1.64 1.71
CA ASP A 24 14.39 1.49 3.13
C ASP A 24 13.48 2.62 3.66
N ASP A 25 13.71 3.87 3.23
CA ASP A 25 12.89 5.01 3.63
C ASP A 25 11.45 4.90 3.10
N PHE A 26 11.29 4.58 1.81
CA PHE A 26 9.98 4.40 1.20
C PHE A 26 9.22 3.23 1.84
N ARG A 27 9.91 2.11 2.03
CA ARG A 27 9.37 0.92 2.68
C ARG A 27 8.92 1.22 4.11
N SER A 28 9.79 1.83 4.92
CA SER A 28 9.51 2.18 6.32
C SER A 28 8.30 3.13 6.45
N LYS A 29 8.21 4.15 5.58
CA LYS A 29 7.07 5.07 5.54
C LYS A 29 5.78 4.35 5.13
N THR A 30 5.86 3.44 4.17
CA THR A 30 4.71 2.63 3.73
C THR A 30 4.22 1.71 4.85
N LEU A 31 5.12 1.00 5.52
CA LEU A 31 4.79 0.14 6.68
C LEU A 31 4.18 0.95 7.83
N SER A 32 4.71 2.14 8.12
CA SER A 32 4.17 3.01 9.16
C SER A 32 2.73 3.47 8.85
N GLN A 33 2.44 3.77 7.58
CA GLN A 33 1.09 4.14 7.16
C GLN A 33 0.13 2.93 7.18
N ILE A 34 0.61 1.71 6.85
CA ILE A 34 -0.16 0.46 7.04
C ILE A 34 -0.57 0.30 8.50
N ILE A 35 0.37 0.43 9.44
CA ILE A 35 0.09 0.32 10.89
C ILE A 35 -0.98 1.32 11.30
N LYS A 36 -0.86 2.58 10.86
CA LYS A 36 -1.82 3.63 11.18
C LYS A 36 -3.23 3.30 10.66
N ASP A 37 -3.34 2.86 9.40
CA ASP A 37 -4.63 2.58 8.78
C ASP A 37 -5.30 1.33 9.41
N PHE A 38 -4.51 0.32 9.78
CA PHE A 38 -5.00 -0.86 10.52
C PHE A 38 -5.41 -0.52 11.96
N TRP A 39 -4.64 0.33 12.64
CA TRP A 39 -4.96 0.77 14.00
C TRP A 39 -6.28 1.54 14.05
N LEU A 40 -6.53 2.42 13.06
CA LEU A 40 -7.81 3.11 12.90
C LEU A 40 -8.99 2.15 12.66
N SER A 41 -8.70 0.96 12.15
CA SER A 41 -9.69 -0.12 11.96
C SER A 41 -9.79 -1.07 13.17
N GLY A 42 -9.05 -0.79 14.25
CA GLY A 42 -9.02 -1.61 15.46
C GLY A 42 -8.20 -2.89 15.34
N ILE A 43 -7.22 -2.94 14.45
CA ILE A 43 -6.20 -4.01 14.36
C ILE A 43 -4.84 -3.43 14.72
N ILE A 44 -4.19 -4.02 15.72
CA ILE A 44 -2.88 -3.58 16.18
C ILE A 44 -1.81 -4.36 15.43
N LEU A 45 -0.94 -3.65 14.71
CA LEU A 45 0.23 -4.18 14.01
C LEU A 45 1.49 -3.51 14.58
N ASN A 46 2.60 -4.25 14.64
CA ASN A 46 3.88 -3.72 15.09
C ASN A 46 4.86 -3.54 13.93
N LEU A 47 5.60 -2.44 13.93
CA LEU A 47 6.57 -2.14 12.87
C LEU A 47 7.67 -3.20 12.77
N GLU A 48 8.20 -3.64 13.90
CA GLU A 48 9.24 -4.69 13.96
C GLU A 48 8.76 -6.01 13.35
N ASP A 49 7.49 -6.37 13.54
CA ASP A 49 6.90 -7.55 12.94
C ASP A 49 6.75 -7.38 11.43
N LEU A 50 6.24 -6.23 10.98
CA LEU A 50 6.08 -5.96 9.56
C LEU A 50 7.42 -5.92 8.80
N GLN A 51 8.49 -5.46 9.44
CA GLN A 51 9.83 -5.37 8.83
C GLN A 51 10.45 -6.74 8.49
N LYS A 52 9.92 -7.84 9.07
CA LYS A 52 10.33 -9.22 8.77
C LYS A 52 9.89 -9.65 7.36
N TYR A 53 8.79 -9.10 6.84
CA TYR A 53 8.28 -9.39 5.50
C TYR A 53 9.01 -8.53 4.47
N LYS A 54 10.08 -9.09 3.87
CA LYS A 54 10.95 -8.36 2.94
C LYS A 54 10.33 -8.24 1.54
N THR A 55 9.56 -9.22 1.10
CA THR A 55 8.90 -9.22 -0.21
C THR A 55 7.45 -8.75 -0.09
N LEU A 56 6.94 -8.13 -1.16
CA LEU A 56 5.54 -7.71 -1.24
C LEU A 56 4.57 -8.87 -1.04
N ASP A 57 4.85 -10.03 -1.64
CA ASP A 57 4.03 -11.24 -1.50
C ASP A 57 3.95 -11.70 -0.05
N SER A 58 5.09 -11.79 0.64
CA SER A 58 5.12 -12.24 2.05
C SER A 58 4.34 -11.30 2.97
N LEU A 59 4.40 -9.99 2.71
CA LEU A 59 3.63 -9.00 3.46
C LEU A 59 2.14 -9.09 3.12
N ALA A 60 1.80 -9.24 1.83
CA ALA A 60 0.43 -9.38 1.38
C ALA A 60 -0.25 -10.60 1.99
N ASP A 61 0.44 -11.75 2.04
CA ASP A 61 -0.05 -12.97 2.67
C ASP A 61 -0.29 -12.79 4.18
N TYR A 62 0.63 -12.12 4.87
CA TYR A 62 0.45 -11.78 6.28
C TYR A 62 -0.78 -10.89 6.51
N LEU A 63 -0.96 -9.85 5.70
CA LEU A 63 -2.11 -8.95 5.82
C LEU A 63 -3.41 -9.67 5.46
N ASN A 64 -3.42 -10.52 4.42
CA ASN A 64 -4.59 -11.34 4.07
C ASN A 64 -5.00 -12.25 5.22
N LYS A 65 -4.04 -12.92 5.86
CA LYS A 65 -4.31 -13.74 7.04
C LYS A 65 -4.86 -12.90 8.18
N THR A 66 -4.25 -11.75 8.46
CA THR A 66 -4.69 -10.83 9.52
C THR A 66 -6.12 -10.35 9.31
N ILE A 67 -6.48 -9.98 8.07
CA ILE A 67 -7.82 -9.53 7.69
C ILE A 67 -8.82 -10.67 7.79
N ARG A 68 -8.43 -11.88 7.38
CA ARG A 68 -9.28 -13.07 7.46
C ARG A 68 -9.59 -13.44 8.92
N ASP A 69 -8.58 -13.40 9.77
CA ASP A 69 -8.70 -13.75 11.19
C ASP A 69 -9.45 -12.67 11.98
N ASN A 70 -9.45 -11.42 11.50
CA ASN A 70 -10.14 -10.30 12.12
C ASN A 70 -10.77 -9.36 11.07
N PRO A 71 -11.90 -9.77 10.46
CA PRO A 71 -12.50 -9.01 9.37
C PRO A 71 -12.99 -7.65 9.87
N ARG A 72 -12.44 -6.59 9.27
CA ARG A 72 -12.81 -5.20 9.54
C ARG A 72 -13.31 -4.55 8.25
N PRO A 73 -14.63 -4.31 8.11
CA PRO A 73 -15.18 -3.59 6.95
C PRO A 73 -14.53 -2.22 6.72
N GLN A 74 -13.99 -1.60 7.78
CA GLN A 74 -13.29 -0.33 7.71
C GLN A 74 -12.04 -0.37 6.82
N LEU A 75 -11.39 -1.53 6.70
CA LEU A 75 -10.22 -1.70 5.83
C LEU A 75 -10.59 -1.60 4.34
N LEU A 76 -11.86 -1.81 3.97
CA LEU A 76 -12.34 -1.60 2.61
C LEU A 76 -12.26 -0.13 2.19
N TYR A 77 -12.26 0.83 3.13
CA TYR A 77 -12.06 2.24 2.82
C TYR A 77 -10.60 2.58 2.48
N ILE A 78 -9.65 1.68 2.76
CA ILE A 78 -8.26 1.89 2.39
C ILE A 78 -8.12 1.79 0.87
N VAL A 79 -8.72 0.75 0.28
CA VAL A 79 -8.73 0.44 -1.15
C VAL A 79 -9.85 1.20 -1.89
N ASP A 80 -9.80 1.26 -3.21
CA ASP A 80 -10.82 1.99 -3.98
C ASP A 80 -12.12 1.15 -4.01
N LEU A 81 -13.21 1.70 -3.44
CA LEU A 81 -14.51 1.03 -3.40
C LEU A 81 -15.12 0.76 -4.80
N LYS A 82 -14.53 1.34 -5.86
CA LYS A 82 -14.97 1.11 -7.24
C LYS A 82 -14.64 -0.29 -7.76
N GLU A 83 -13.65 -0.96 -7.19
CA GLU A 83 -13.36 -2.35 -7.56
C GLU A 83 -14.24 -3.32 -6.76
N LYS A 84 -14.96 -4.17 -7.49
CA LYS A 84 -15.96 -5.08 -6.90
C LYS A 84 -15.33 -6.27 -6.15
N SER A 85 -14.08 -6.61 -6.45
CA SER A 85 -13.38 -7.72 -5.80
C SER A 85 -11.87 -7.58 -5.96
N TYR A 86 -11.14 -7.81 -4.87
CA TYR A 86 -9.70 -7.94 -4.87
C TYR A 86 -9.32 -9.41 -4.66
N ASP A 87 -8.60 -10.01 -5.59
CA ASP A 87 -8.08 -11.38 -5.45
C ASP A 87 -7.06 -11.47 -4.31
N ASN A 88 -6.35 -10.36 -4.06
CA ASN A 88 -5.38 -10.22 -2.97
C ASN A 88 -5.58 -8.87 -2.25
N MET A 89 -6.42 -8.87 -1.22
CA MET A 89 -6.76 -7.67 -0.44
C MET A 89 -5.52 -7.04 0.23
N GLY A 90 -4.61 -7.87 0.75
CA GLY A 90 -3.36 -7.44 1.35
C GLY A 90 -2.49 -6.65 0.37
N LEU A 91 -2.31 -7.17 -0.84
CA LEU A 91 -1.57 -6.48 -1.89
C LEU A 91 -2.26 -5.17 -2.32
N ALA A 92 -3.58 -5.19 -2.48
CA ALA A 92 -4.35 -4.00 -2.83
C ALA A 92 -4.18 -2.88 -1.78
N ILE A 93 -4.20 -3.22 -0.49
CA ILE A 93 -3.93 -2.28 0.60
C ILE A 93 -2.49 -1.74 0.51
N ILE A 94 -1.50 -2.62 0.36
CA ILE A 94 -0.08 -2.22 0.25
C ILE A 94 0.10 -1.25 -0.91
N GLN A 95 -0.38 -1.61 -2.10
CA GLN A 95 -0.26 -0.79 -3.31
C GLN A 95 -0.94 0.57 -3.13
N ARG A 96 -2.14 0.60 -2.57
CA ARG A 96 -2.89 1.85 -2.36
C ARG A 96 -2.22 2.78 -1.35
N ILE A 97 -1.63 2.22 -0.29
CA ILE A 97 -0.88 2.99 0.71
C ILE A 97 0.47 3.45 0.14
N ALA A 98 1.19 2.58 -0.55
CA ALA A 98 2.44 2.91 -1.25
C ALA A 98 2.21 4.05 -2.25
N TYR A 99 1.08 4.07 -2.95
CA TYR A 99 0.70 5.18 -3.84
C TYR A 99 0.52 6.49 -3.06
N LYS A 100 -0.16 6.48 -1.91
CA LYS A 100 -0.28 7.69 -1.06
C LYS A 100 1.08 8.20 -0.58
N VAL A 101 2.00 7.29 -0.23
CA VAL A 101 3.37 7.64 0.19
C VAL A 101 4.16 8.22 -0.98
N PHE A 102 4.06 7.60 -2.16
CA PHE A 102 4.64 8.09 -3.41
C PHE A 102 4.18 9.51 -3.73
N LEU A 103 2.86 9.76 -3.70
CA LEU A 103 2.31 11.09 -3.95
C LEU A 103 2.87 12.12 -2.96
N ARG A 104 2.98 11.80 -1.66
CA ARG A 104 3.61 12.71 -0.70
C ARG A 104 5.08 12.96 -1.02
N LYS A 105 5.86 11.93 -1.35
CA LYS A 105 7.28 12.08 -1.71
C LYS A 105 7.48 12.95 -2.94
N HIS A 106 6.60 12.85 -3.94
CA HIS A 106 6.74 13.54 -5.22
C HIS A 106 6.02 14.88 -5.32
N PHE A 107 5.03 15.14 -4.46
CA PHE A 107 4.21 16.37 -4.50
C PHE A 107 4.25 17.21 -3.21
N SER A 108 4.91 16.76 -2.13
CA SER A 108 5.11 17.59 -0.92
C SER A 108 6.32 18.54 -1.01
N GLY A 109 6.84 18.78 -2.22
CA GLY A 109 7.93 19.72 -2.52
C GLY A 109 7.48 21.02 -3.20
N GLN A 110 6.20 21.39 -3.11
CA GLN A 110 5.68 22.70 -3.53
C GLN A 110 5.18 23.48 -2.31
#